data_AF-A8UFC3-F1
#
_entry.id   AF-A8UFC3-F1
#
_cell.length_a   1.000
_cell.length_b   1.000
_cell.length_c   1.000
_cell.angle_alpha   90.00
_cell.angle_beta   90.00
_cell.angle_gamma   90.00
#
_symmetry.space_group_name_H-M   'P 1'
#
loop_
_entity.id
_entity.type
_entity.pdbx_description
1 polymer ?
#
loop_
_entity_poly.entity_id
_entity_poly.type
_entity_poly.pdbx_seq_one_letter_code
_entity_poly.pdbx_strand_id
1 'polypeptide(L)' 'MDLEGFGNCTNTGACEVECPKGISLENIARMNREYLKASLKG' A
#
# COMPACT_ATOMS: atom_id res chain seq x y z
N MET A 1 4.12 4.30 5.38
CA MET A 1 2.71 4.11 5.75
C MET A 1 2.42 4.84 7.05
N ASP A 2 2.96 4.39 8.18
CA ASP A 2 2.66 5.01 9.48
C ASP A 2 3.22 6.43 9.66
N LEU A 3 4.47 6.68 9.26
CA LEU A 3 5.10 8.02 9.37
C LEU A 3 4.37 9.10 8.58
N GLU A 4 3.81 8.72 7.43
CA GLU A 4 3.08 9.61 6.53
C GLU A 4 1.59 9.70 6.89
N GLY A 5 1.15 9.05 7.97
CA GLY A 5 -0.25 9.08 8.42
C GLY A 5 -1.24 8.30 7.55
N PHE A 6 -0.77 7.50 6.59
CA PHE A 6 -1.65 6.72 5.70
C PHE A 6 -2.25 5.47 6.37
N GLY A 7 -1.67 5.02 7.49
CA GLY A 7 -2.05 3.77 8.14
C GLY A 7 -1.73 2.53 7.30
N ASN A 8 -2.19 1.36 7.78
CA ASN A 8 -1.99 0.07 7.12
C ASN A 8 -3.15 -0.28 6.19
N CYS A 9 -2.86 -1.06 5.14
CA CYS A 9 -3.87 -1.53 4.19
C CYS A 9 -4.88 -2.47 4.87
N THR A 10 -6.17 -2.15 4.77
CA THR A 10 -7.29 -3.01 5.23
C THR A 10 -8.02 -3.73 4.10
N ASN A 11 -7.56 -3.57 2.85
CA ASN A 11 -8.17 -4.11 1.63
C ASN A 11 -9.61 -3.61 1.36
N THR A 12 -10.00 -2.45 1.92
CA THR A 12 -11.32 -1.84 1.66
C THR A 12 -11.44 -1.26 0.24
N GLY A 13 -10.32 -0.86 -0.37
CA GLY A 13 -10.30 -0.30 -1.74
C GLY A 13 -10.55 1.20 -1.85
N ALA A 14 -10.90 1.89 -0.75
CA ALA A 14 -11.16 3.33 -0.76
C ALA A 14 -9.98 4.16 -1.32
N CYS A 15 -8.75 3.73 -1.08
CA CYS A 15 -7.56 4.43 -1.56
C CYS A 15 -7.44 4.47 -3.09
N GLU A 16 -7.93 3.49 -3.85
CA GLU A 16 -7.89 3.50 -5.31
C GLU A 16 -8.96 4.43 -5.90
N VAL A 17 -10.14 4.48 -5.27
CA VAL A 17 -11.27 5.33 -5.68
C VAL A 17 -10.98 6.82 -5.41
N GLU A 18 -10.42 7.13 -4.24
CA GLU A 18 -10.15 8.51 -3.82
C GLU A 18 -8.84 9.08 -4.38
N CYS A 19 -7.96 8.25 -4.95
CA CYS A 19 -6.65 8.72 -5.39
C CYS A 19 -6.76 9.62 -6.63
N PRO A 20 -6.42 10.92 -6.55
CA PRO A 20 -6.47 11.82 -7.71
C PRO A 20 -5.38 11.52 -8.75
N LYS A 21 -4.46 10.60 -8.43
CA LYS A 21 -3.38 10.13 -9.32
C LYS A 21 -3.69 8.75 -9.93
N GLY A 22 -4.84 8.14 -9.61
CA GLY A 22 -5.26 6.87 -10.20
C GLY A 22 -4.32 5.71 -9.88
N ILE A 23 -3.74 5.68 -8.67
CA ILE A 23 -2.90 4.56 -8.25
C ILE A 23 -3.78 3.34 -8.04
N SER A 24 -3.51 2.27 -8.80
CA SER A 24 -4.26 1.02 -8.67
C SER A 24 -3.95 0.25 -7.38
N LEU A 25 -4.90 -0.56 -6.92
CA LEU A 25 -4.70 -1.50 -5.82
C LEU A 25 -3.58 -2.52 -6.12
N GLU A 26 -3.36 -2.85 -7.40
CA GLU A 26 -2.27 -3.74 -7.80
C GLU A 26 -0.90 -3.17 -7.45
N ASN A 27 -0.69 -1.85 -7.65
CA ASN A 27 0.55 -1.18 -7.28
C ASN A 27 0.75 -1.18 -5.76
N ILE A 28 -0.32 -0.97 -4.99
CA ILE A 28 -0.28 -1.02 -3.51
C ILE A 28 0.04 -2.44 -3.03
N ALA A 29 -0.59 -3.45 -3.63
CA ALA A 29 -0.32 -4.84 -3.32
C ALA A 29 1.13 -5.24 -3.63
N ARG A 30 1.70 -4.76 -4.76
CA ARG A 30 3.14 -4.94 -5.07
C ARG A 30 4.02 -4.30 -4.00
N MET A 31 3.74 -3.06 -3.62
CA MET A 31 4.50 -2.35 -2.58
C MET A 31 4.50 -3.13 -1.25
N ASN A 32 3.33 -3.58 -0.80
CA ASN A 32 3.22 -4.37 0.44
C ASN A 32 4.01 -5.69 0.38
N ARG A 33 4.00 -6.38 -0.77
CA ARG A 33 4.77 -7.61 -0.97
C ARG A 33 6.28 -7.36 -0.90
N GLU A 34 6.78 -6.32 -1.57
CA GLU A 34 8.20 -5.99 -1.52
C GLU A 34 8.63 -5.50 -0.14
N TYR A 35 7.79 -4.72 0.56
CA TYR A 35 8.03 -4.34 1.95
C TYR A 35 8.17 -5.57 2.86
N LEU A 36 7.20 -6.49 2.82
CA LEU A 36 7.24 -7.71 3.62
C LEU A 36 8.47 -8.57 3.29
N LYS A 37 8.78 -8.72 2.01
CA LYS A 37 9.96 -9.46 1.55
C LYS A 37 11.26 -8.83 2.06
N ALA A 38 11.37 -7.51 2.04
CA ALA A 38 12.51 -6.79 2.60
C ALA A 38 12.60 -6.97 4.13
N SER A 39 11.47 -6.91 4.84
CA SER A 39 11.43 -7.13 6.29
C SER A 39 11.80 -8.56 6.71
N LEU A 40 11.53 -9.56 5.87
CA LEU A 40 11.83 -10.97 6.15
C LEU A 40 13.22 -11.42 5.68
N LYS A 41 13.83 -10.70 4.72
CA LYS A 41 15.14 -11.06 4.12
C LYS A 41 16.25 -10.09 4.52
N GLY A 42 16.27 -9.67 5.79
CA GLY A 42 17.31 -8.79 6.34
C GLY A 42 18.73 -9.22 5.99
#